data_AF-A0A0G3H3U4-F1
#
_entry.id   AF-A0A0G3H3U4-F1
#
_cell.length_a   1.000
_cell.length_b   1.000
_cell.length_c   1.000
_cell.angle_alpha   90.00
_cell.angle_beta   90.00
_cell.angle_gamma   90.00
#
_symmetry.space_group_name_H-M   'P 1'
#
loop_
_entity.id
_entity.type
_entity.pdbx_description
1 polymer ?
#
loop_
_entity_poly.entity_id
_entity_poly.type
_entity_poly.pdbx_seq_one_letter_code
_entity_poly.pdbx_strand_id
1 'polypeptide(L)'
;MNEYVTAILTSPANMVIAIITAISGYLAVRQKAKADKYIARGPDWDAFAEHQKGMIDSLRLQVEDLQKLYQELKEELAAWQKKYWTAIRHIRTVHDKNPQLRDSQPIPENIADDVEL
;
A
#
# COMPACT_ATOMS: atom_id res chain seq x y z
N MET A 1 20.83 -1.03 -13.87
CA MET A 1 19.60 -1.80 -13.54
C MET A 1 19.28 -1.83 -12.04
N ASN A 2 20.16 -1.37 -11.15
CA ASN A 2 19.92 -1.38 -9.69
C ASN A 2 19.21 -0.13 -9.13
N GLU A 3 19.21 1.01 -9.84
CA GLU A 3 18.61 2.27 -9.34
C GLU A 3 17.08 2.32 -9.48
N TYR A 4 16.50 1.57 -10.43
CA TYR A 4 15.05 1.51 -10.60
C TYR A 4 14.38 0.65 -9.52
N VAL A 5 15.07 -0.38 -9.03
CA VAL A 5 14.54 -1.28 -7.98
C VAL A 5 14.49 -0.56 -6.64
N THR A 6 15.50 0.26 -6.34
CA THR A 6 15.53 1.06 -5.11
C THR A 6 14.46 2.17 -5.13
N ALA A 7 14.20 2.83 -6.26
CA ALA A 7 13.16 3.85 -6.39
C ALA A 7 11.71 3.31 -6.28
N ILE A 8 11.50 2.03 -6.62
CA ILE A 8 10.20 1.36 -6.44
C ILE A 8 9.95 1.01 -4.97
N LEU A 9 11.01 0.74 -4.20
CA LEU A 9 10.93 0.33 -2.79
C LEU A 9 10.98 1.52 -1.80
N THR A 10 11.43 2.70 -2.22
CA THR A 10 11.53 3.89 -1.34
C THR A 10 10.32 4.81 -1.38
N SER A 11 9.44 4.69 -2.39
CA SER A 11 8.21 5.46 -2.47
C SER A 11 7.00 4.59 -2.04
N PRO A 12 6.23 5.01 -1.02
CA PRO A 12 5.08 4.25 -0.56
C PRO A 12 4.03 4.03 -1.66
N ALA A 13 3.91 4.95 -2.62
CA ALA A 13 3.03 4.80 -3.78
C ALA A 13 3.50 3.68 -4.73
N ASN A 14 4.80 3.56 -4.96
CA ASN A 14 5.36 2.55 -5.85
C ASN A 14 5.30 1.14 -5.23
N MET A 15 5.41 1.05 -3.90
CA MET A 15 5.29 -0.21 -3.17
C MET A 15 3.86 -0.77 -3.25
N VAL A 16 2.84 0.10 -3.14
CA VAL A 16 1.43 -0.28 -3.33
C VAL A 16 1.17 -0.75 -4.77
N ILE A 17 1.70 -0.04 -5.77
CA ILE A 17 1.58 -0.45 -7.18
C ILE A 17 2.26 -1.81 -7.43
N ALA A 18 3.43 -2.05 -6.83
CA ALA A 18 4.14 -3.32 -6.97
C ALA A 18 3.35 -4.50 -6.36
N ILE A 19 2.75 -4.29 -5.18
CA ILE A 19 1.92 -5.30 -4.50
C ILE A 19 0.67 -5.60 -5.34
N ILE A 20 -0.04 -4.58 -5.79
CA ILE A 20 -1.23 -4.74 -6.65
C ILE A 20 -0.86 -5.49 -7.93
N THR A 21 0.24 -5.11 -8.59
CA THR A 21 0.71 -5.74 -9.83
C THR A 21 1.07 -7.21 -9.63
N ALA A 22 1.74 -7.54 -8.53
CA ALA A 22 2.11 -8.93 -8.20
C ALA A 22 0.87 -9.79 -7.94
N ILE A 23 -0.11 -9.26 -7.21
CA ILE A 23 -1.37 -9.95 -6.91
C ILE A 23 -2.20 -10.14 -8.19
N SER A 24 -2.34 -9.11 -9.02
CA SER A 24 -3.03 -9.19 -10.31
C SER A 24 -2.36 -10.19 -11.26
N GLY A 25 -1.02 -10.21 -11.32
CA GLY A 25 -0.26 -11.18 -12.12
C GLY A 25 -0.47 -12.62 -11.64
N TYR A 26 -0.41 -12.86 -10.33
CA TYR A 26 -0.66 -14.18 -9.75
C TYR A 26 -2.09 -14.68 -10.03
N LEU A 27 -3.09 -13.81 -9.88
CA LEU A 27 -4.48 -14.14 -10.18
C LEU A 27 -4.69 -14.41 -11.67
N ALA A 28 -4.10 -13.60 -12.56
CA ALA A 28 -4.19 -13.77 -14.01
C ALA A 28 -3.54 -15.08 -14.48
N VAL A 29 -2.36 -15.44 -13.96
CA VAL A 29 -1.70 -16.71 -14.28
C VAL A 29 -2.53 -17.90 -13.80
N ARG A 30 -3.13 -17.81 -12.61
CA ARG A 30 -3.97 -18.87 -12.05
C ARG A 30 -5.30 -19.02 -12.80
N GLN A 31 -5.90 -17.93 -13.26
CA GLN A 31 -7.10 -17.95 -14.09
C GLN A 31 -6.80 -18.52 -15.49
N LYS A 32 -5.68 -18.13 -16.11
CA LYS A 32 -5.27 -18.64 -17.42
C LYS A 32 -4.99 -20.16 -17.39
N ALA A 33 -4.28 -20.63 -16.36
CA ALA A 33 -4.04 -22.06 -16.17
C ALA A 33 -5.32 -22.89 -15.92
N LYS A 34 -6.37 -22.26 -15.39
CA LYS A 34 -7.70 -22.87 -15.28
C LYS A 34 -8.44 -22.82 -16.61
N ALA A 35 -8.46 -21.68 -17.30
CA ALA A 35 -9.13 -21.48 -18.59
C ALA A 35 -8.65 -22.45 -19.67
N ASP A 36 -7.35 -22.72 -19.74
CA ASP A 36 -6.78 -23.69 -20.71
C ASP A 36 -7.28 -25.13 -20.51
N LYS A 37 -7.76 -25.50 -19.31
CA LYS A 37 -8.38 -26.81 -19.05
C LYS A 37 -9.85 -26.90 -19.50
N TYR A 38 -10.56 -25.77 -19.64
CA TYR A 38 -11.99 -25.75 -19.96
C TYR A 38 -12.28 -25.72 -21.47
N ILE A 39 -11.31 -25.33 -22.31
CA ILE A 39 -11.48 -25.25 -23.77
C ILE A 39 -11.59 -26.65 -24.43
N ALA A 40 -11.21 -27.72 -23.73
CA ALA A 40 -11.16 -29.09 -24.27
C ALA A 40 -12.46 -29.93 -24.11
N ARG A 41 -13.54 -29.40 -23.53
CA ARG A 41 -14.82 -30.12 -23.39
C ARG A 41 -15.99 -29.28 -23.91
N GLY A 42 -16.88 -29.92 -24.67
CA GLY A 42 -18.10 -29.33 -25.24
C GLY A 42 -19.12 -28.85 -24.19
N PRO A 43 -20.34 -28.48 -24.61
CA PRO A 43 -21.16 -27.40 -24.05
C PRO A 43 -21.76 -27.70 -22.67
N ASP A 44 -20.95 -27.65 -21.62
CA ASP A 44 -21.38 -27.61 -20.21
C ASP A 44 -21.66 -26.17 -19.77
N TRP A 45 -22.68 -25.54 -20.36
CA TRP A 45 -23.04 -24.15 -20.04
C TRP A 45 -23.45 -23.97 -18.58
N ASP A 46 -24.10 -24.98 -17.97
CA ASP A 46 -24.50 -24.94 -16.56
C ASP A 46 -23.28 -25.03 -15.62
N ALA A 47 -22.33 -25.92 -15.89
CA ALA A 47 -21.12 -26.02 -15.09
C ALA A 47 -20.22 -24.78 -15.25
N PHE A 48 -20.22 -24.17 -16.44
CA PHE A 48 -19.54 -22.90 -16.68
C PHE A 48 -20.19 -21.76 -15.90
N ALA A 49 -21.51 -21.64 -15.92
CA ALA A 49 -22.25 -20.62 -15.17
C ALA A 49 -22.05 -20.77 -13.66
N GLU A 50 -22.08 -22.00 -13.15
CA GLU A 50 -21.84 -22.29 -11.73
C GLU A 50 -20.39 -22.00 -11.31
N HIS A 51 -19.41 -22.35 -12.15
CA HIS A 51 -18.01 -21.99 -11.94
C HIS A 51 -17.80 -20.47 -11.99
N GLN A 52 -18.45 -19.75 -12.91
CA GLN A 52 -18.39 -18.29 -12.96
C GLN A 52 -18.99 -17.64 -11.72
N LYS A 53 -20.12 -18.15 -11.22
CA LYS A 53 -20.75 -17.68 -9.99
C LYS A 53 -19.81 -17.85 -8.79
N GLY A 54 -19.21 -19.04 -8.63
CA GLY A 54 -18.22 -19.29 -7.58
C GLY A 54 -16.98 -18.39 -7.70
N MET A 55 -16.54 -18.09 -8.92
CA MET A 55 -15.44 -17.15 -9.15
C MET A 55 -15.82 -15.72 -8.77
N ILE A 56 -17.01 -15.25 -9.14
CA ILE A 56 -17.51 -13.92 -8.78
C ILE A 56 -17.65 -13.78 -7.26
N ASP A 57 -18.20 -14.78 -6.58
CA ASP A 57 -18.32 -14.77 -5.13
C ASP A 57 -16.95 -14.77 -4.45
N SER A 58 -15.99 -15.54 -4.97
CA SER A 58 -14.60 -15.51 -4.47
C SER A 58 -13.91 -14.16 -4.70
N LEU A 59 -14.20 -13.50 -5.82
CA LEU A 59 -13.68 -12.17 -6.13
C LEU A 59 -14.29 -11.11 -5.21
N ARG A 60 -15.60 -11.20 -4.92
CA ARG A 60 -16.28 -10.31 -3.97
C ARG A 60 -15.65 -10.40 -2.58
N LEU A 61 -15.44 -11.62 -2.07
CA LEU A 61 -14.80 -11.82 -0.78
C LEU A 61 -13.37 -11.26 -0.74
N GLN A 62 -12.59 -11.44 -1.82
CA GLN A 62 -11.25 -10.85 -1.91
C GLN A 62 -11.28 -9.32 -1.97
N VAL A 63 -12.27 -8.72 -2.65
CA VAL A 63 -12.44 -7.27 -2.71
C VAL A 63 -12.83 -6.71 -1.33
N GLU A 64 -13.73 -7.39 -0.61
CA GLU A 64 -14.11 -7.00 0.75
C GLU A 64 -12.90 -7.05 1.71
N ASP A 65 -12.09 -8.10 1.62
CA ASP A 65 -10.87 -8.22 2.44
C ASP A 65 -9.84 -7.14 2.09
N LEU A 66 -9.65 -6.84 0.79
CA LEU A 66 -8.80 -5.73 0.34
C LEU A 66 -9.30 -4.37 0.84
N GLN A 67 -10.62 -4.15 0.81
CA GLN A 67 -11.22 -2.92 1.32
C GLN A 67 -10.97 -2.77 2.83
N LYS A 68 -11.08 -3.87 3.58
CA LYS A 68 -10.79 -3.88 5.01
C LYS A 68 -9.33 -3.54 5.29
N LEU A 69 -8.39 -4.22 4.64
CA LEU A 69 -6.96 -3.93 4.77
C LEU A 69 -6.62 -2.49 4.39
N TYR A 70 -7.28 -1.94 3.36
CA TYR A 70 -7.12 -0.55 2.98
C TYR A 70 -7.59 0.42 4.08
N GLN A 71 -8.72 0.15 4.73
CA GLN A 71 -9.18 0.98 5.84
C GLN A 71 -8.25 0.89 7.06
N GLU A 72 -7.81 -0.32 7.42
CA GLU A 72 -6.86 -0.52 8.52
C GLU A 72 -5.55 0.24 8.27
N LEU A 73 -4.99 0.13 7.07
CA LEU A 73 -3.78 0.85 6.68
C LEU A 73 -3.97 2.37 6.70
N LYS A 74 -5.14 2.85 6.25
CA LYS A 74 -5.48 4.27 6.27
C LYS A 74 -5.58 4.81 7.70
N GLU A 75 -6.19 4.05 8.60
CA GLU A 75 -6.29 4.40 10.02
C GLU A 75 -4.91 4.43 10.69
N GLU A 76 -4.08 3.43 10.41
CA GLU A 76 -2.73 3.37 10.95
C GLU A 76 -1.88 4.54 10.45
N LEU A 77 -1.95 4.85 9.16
CA LEU A 77 -1.24 5.98 8.55
C LEU A 77 -1.69 7.32 9.15
N ALA A 78 -3.00 7.50 9.38
CA ALA A 78 -3.52 8.69 10.05
C ALA A 78 -3.01 8.81 11.50
N ALA A 79 -2.92 7.68 12.23
CA ALA A 79 -2.36 7.66 13.57
C ALA A 79 -0.86 8.03 13.58
N TRP A 80 -0.08 7.51 12.63
CA TRP A 80 1.33 7.86 12.46
C TRP A 80 1.51 9.33 12.09
N GLN A 81 0.74 9.84 11.15
CA GLN A 81 0.76 11.25 10.76
C GLN A 81 0.47 12.16 11.97
N LYS A 82 -0.50 11.81 12.81
CA LYS A 82 -0.81 12.56 14.04
C LYS A 82 0.36 12.57 15.02
N LYS A 83 1.00 11.42 15.25
CA LYS A 83 2.18 11.31 16.13
C LYS A 83 3.34 12.14 15.59
N TYR A 84 3.58 12.06 14.28
CA TYR A 84 4.60 12.82 13.58
C TYR A 84 4.44 14.33 13.81
N TRP A 85 3.29 14.91 13.45
CA TRP A 85 3.05 16.34 13.61
C TRP A 85 3.04 16.80 15.08
N THR A 86 2.66 15.92 16.00
CA THR A 86 2.76 16.20 17.44
C THR A 86 4.21 16.33 17.87
N ALA A 87 5.09 15.44 17.40
CA ALA A 87 6.52 15.49 17.66
C ALA A 87 7.16 16.74 17.02
N ILE A 88 6.84 17.03 15.75
CA ILE A 88 7.33 18.23 15.05
C ILE A 88 6.95 19.51 15.80
N ARG A 89 5.67 19.63 16.22
CA ARG A 89 5.21 20.79 17.01
C ARG A 89 5.96 20.91 18.33
N HIS A 90 6.24 19.79 18.99
CA HIS A 90 7.01 19.79 20.24
C HIS A 90 8.44 20.28 20.01
N ILE A 91 9.13 19.75 19.00
CA ILE A 91 10.49 20.17 18.60
C ILE A 91 10.50 21.67 18.29
N ARG A 92 9.56 22.14 17.47
CA ARG A 92 9.42 23.57 17.14
C ARG A 92 9.28 24.43 18.41
N THR A 93 8.39 24.04 19.33
CA THR A 93 8.18 24.75 20.60
C THR A 93 9.45 24.79 21.46
N VAL A 94 10.23 23.72 21.49
CA VAL A 94 11.48 23.65 22.25
C VAL A 94 12.53 24.60 21.67
N HIS A 95 12.70 24.61 20.34
CA HIS A 95 13.63 25.49 19.65
C HIS A 95 13.21 26.97 19.66
N ASP A 96 11.92 27.27 19.70
CA ASP A 96 11.40 28.63 19.88
C ASP A 96 11.72 29.18 21.26
N LYS A 97 11.53 28.36 22.30
CA LYS A 97 11.80 28.76 23.69
C LYS A 97 13.27 28.80 24.04
N ASN A 98 14.12 28.07 23.29
CA ASN A 98 15.55 27.96 23.55
C ASN A 98 16.36 28.12 22.25
N PRO A 99 16.54 29.35 21.76
CA PRO A 99 17.23 29.60 20.48
C PRO A 99 18.66 29.04 20.44
N GLN A 100 19.36 29.02 21.57
CA GLN A 100 20.70 28.45 21.73
C GLN A 100 20.81 26.94 21.44
N LEU A 101 19.69 26.21 21.42
CA LEU A 101 19.69 24.78 21.06
C LEU A 101 19.85 24.56 19.55
N ARG A 102 19.63 25.58 18.71
CA ARG A 102 19.79 25.47 17.26
C ARG A 102 21.24 25.15 16.86
N ASP A 103 22.21 25.65 17.62
CA ASP A 103 23.63 25.44 17.33
C ASP A 103 24.18 24.15 17.95
N SER A 104 23.63 23.73 19.11
CA SER A 104 24.12 22.55 19.84
C SER A 104 23.38 21.25 19.51
N GLN A 105 22.11 21.35 19.11
CA GLN A 105 21.28 20.23 18.66
C GLN A 105 20.51 20.65 17.40
N PRO A 106 21.19 20.65 16.24
CA PRO A 106 20.55 21.03 14.99
C PRO A 106 19.39 20.08 14.67
N ILE A 107 18.34 20.63 14.05
CA ILE A 107 17.21 19.85 13.58
C ILE A 107 17.71 18.85 12.53
N PRO A 108 17.38 17.55 12.66
CA PRO A 108 17.75 16.56 11.65
C PRO A 108 17.26 16.93 10.25
N GLU A 109 18.12 16.77 9.23
CA GLU A 109 17.82 17.16 7.84
C GLU A 109 16.52 16.56 7.29
N ASN A 110 16.17 15.35 7.73
CA ASN A 110 14.97 14.65 7.27
C ASN A 110 13.65 15.27 7.73
N ILE A 111 13.68 16.17 8.71
CA ILE A 111 12.49 16.88 9.23
C ILE A 111 12.68 18.39 9.21
N ALA A 112 13.80 18.89 8.67
CA ALA A 112 14.14 20.31 8.70
C ALA A 112 13.03 21.16 8.07
N ASP A 113 12.59 20.80 6.86
CA ASP A 113 11.52 21.46 6.09
C ASP A 113 10.19 21.53 6.87
N ASP A 114 9.86 20.49 7.65
CA ASP A 114 8.62 20.43 8.42
C ASP A 114 8.69 21.25 9.73
N VAL A 115 9.90 21.40 10.27
CA VAL A 115 10.15 22.16 11.50
C VAL A 115 10.35 23.65 11.21
N GLU A 116 10.65 24.04 9.96
CA GLU A 116 10.96 25.42 9.54
C GLU A 116 10.11 26.48 10.26
N LEU A 117 10.79 27.45 10.86
CA LEU A 117 10.24 28.50 11.71
C LEU A 117 9.97 29.79 10.95
#